data_AF-A0A835VAU2-F1
#
_entry.id   AF-A0A835VAU2-F1
#
_cell.length_a   1.000
_cell.length_b   1.000
_cell.length_c   1.000
_cell.angle_alpha   90.00
_cell.angle_beta   90.00
_cell.angle_gamma   90.00
#
_symmetry.space_group_name_H-M   'P 1'
#
loop_
_entity.id
_entity.type
_entity.pdbx_description
1 polymer ?
#
loop_
_entity_poly.entity_id
_entity_poly.type
_entity_poly.pdbx_seq_one_letter_code
_entity_poly.pdbx_strand_id
1 'polypeptide(L)'
;MPSSVFAALRQLHAATPPRLSRFALRPPKAVIFGRRHVGIMSAEPIGNYGVRILFDDLHKTGIYTWDYLYHLGSHKFTLMRSYIKTLKKYGLSRDPQRRN
;
A
#
# COMPACT_ATOMS: atom_id res chain seq x y z
N MET A 1 7.30 11.51 0.08
CA MET A 1 6.08 11.17 0.86
C MET A 1 4.90 11.60 -0.02
N PRO A 2 4.13 10.69 -0.67
CA PRO A 2 3.16 9.80 -0.01
C PRO A 2 2.90 8.44 -0.70
N SER A 3 3.77 7.92 -1.55
CA SER A 3 3.48 6.73 -2.38
C SER A 3 3.32 5.39 -1.64
N SER A 4 3.88 5.28 -0.43
CA SER A 4 3.86 4.01 0.33
C SER A 4 2.67 3.86 1.28
N VAL A 5 1.83 4.90 1.44
CA VAL A 5 0.64 4.85 2.32
C VAL A 5 -0.57 4.25 1.59
N PHE A 6 -0.68 4.50 0.28
CA PHE A 6 -1.80 4.02 -0.54
C PHE A 6 -1.74 2.52 -0.83
N ALA A 7 -0.55 1.97 -1.07
CA ALA A 7 -0.34 0.52 -1.22
C ALA A 7 -0.60 -0.28 0.08
N ALA A 8 -0.39 0.37 1.23
CA ALA A 8 -0.58 -0.24 2.55
C ALA A 8 -2.06 -0.47 2.91
N LEU A 9 -2.98 0.37 2.41
CA LEU A 9 -4.35 0.39 2.93
C LEU A 9 -5.32 -0.62 2.33
N ARG A 10 -4.96 -1.28 1.22
CA ARG A 10 -5.74 -2.39 0.67
C ARG A 10 -5.76 -3.62 1.61
N GLN A 11 -4.92 -3.65 2.65
CA GLN A 11 -4.65 -4.85 3.47
C GLN A 11 -5.41 -4.91 4.81
N LEU A 12 -6.09 -3.85 5.26
CA LEU A 12 -6.68 -3.83 6.61
C LEU A 12 -8.04 -4.53 6.76
N HIS A 13 -8.65 -5.04 5.69
CA HIS A 13 -9.99 -5.66 5.74
C HIS A 13 -9.98 -7.21 5.84
N ALA A 14 -8.81 -7.88 5.85
CA ALA A 14 -8.74 -9.33 5.63
C ALA A 14 -7.78 -10.11 6.57
N ALA A 15 -7.79 -9.83 7.87
CA ALA A 15 -6.86 -10.49 8.80
C ALA A 15 -7.56 -11.21 9.96
N THR A 16 -8.04 -12.44 9.69
CA THR A 16 -8.22 -13.49 10.71
C THR A 16 -6.97 -14.39 10.65
N PRO A 17 -6.18 -14.57 11.73
CA PRO A 17 -4.92 -15.32 11.63
C PRO A 17 -5.15 -16.84 11.77
N PRO A 18 -4.76 -17.69 10.79
CA PRO A 18 -4.67 -19.12 11.01
C PRO A 18 -3.35 -19.49 11.72
N ARG A 19 -3.44 -20.58 12.51
CA ARG A 19 -2.38 -21.20 13.32
C ARG A 19 -1.05 -21.39 12.59
N LEU A 20 0.05 -21.12 13.30
CA LEU A 20 1.46 -21.29 12.91
C LEU A 20 1.72 -22.63 12.20
N SER A 21 1.91 -22.58 10.88
CA SER A 21 2.52 -23.63 10.07
C SER A 21 3.66 -23.00 9.27
N ARG A 22 4.69 -23.78 8.90
CA ARG A 22 5.90 -23.32 8.17
C ARG A 22 5.58 -22.61 6.82
N PHE A 23 4.34 -22.72 6.35
CA PHE A 23 3.76 -21.97 5.22
C PHE A 23 3.41 -20.50 5.53
N ALA A 24 3.41 -20.09 6.80
CA ALA A 24 3.08 -18.74 7.24
C ALA A 24 4.18 -17.69 6.99
N LEU A 25 5.34 -18.10 6.46
CA LEU A 25 6.42 -17.19 6.05
C LEU A 25 6.22 -16.61 4.65
N ARG A 26 5.31 -17.17 3.85
CA ARG A 26 4.94 -16.55 2.57
C ARG A 26 4.02 -15.36 2.86
N PRO A 27 4.36 -14.15 2.40
CA PRO A 27 3.42 -13.05 2.46
C PRO A 27 2.14 -13.44 1.71
N PRO A 28 0.94 -13.07 2.21
CA PRO A 28 -0.26 -13.22 1.42
C PRO A 28 -0.05 -12.56 0.06
N LYS A 29 -0.65 -13.10 -1.01
CA LYS A 29 -0.52 -12.60 -2.40
C LYS A 29 -0.75 -11.08 -2.56
N ALA A 30 -1.35 -10.45 -1.55
CA ALA A 30 -1.70 -9.03 -1.51
C ALA A 30 -0.66 -8.09 -0.85
N VAL A 31 0.41 -8.58 -0.20
CA VAL A 31 1.39 -7.67 0.42
C VAL A 31 2.27 -7.04 -0.64
N ILE A 32 2.11 -5.73 -0.86
CA ILE A 32 2.94 -4.96 -1.78
C ILE A 32 4.27 -4.60 -1.08
N PHE A 33 5.40 -4.95 -1.68
CA PHE A 33 6.76 -4.68 -1.18
C PHE A 33 7.69 -4.26 -2.33
N GLY A 34 8.88 -3.74 -2.03
CA GLY A 34 9.84 -3.29 -3.06
C GLY A 34 9.44 -2.02 -3.82
N ARG A 35 8.42 -1.29 -3.33
CA ARG A 35 7.80 -0.12 -3.99
C ARG A 35 8.10 1.20 -3.26
N ARG A 36 9.27 1.35 -2.63
CA ARG A 36 9.64 2.57 -1.89
C ARG A 36 9.62 3.84 -2.76
N HIS A 37 10.04 3.71 -4.02
CA HIS A 37 10.31 4.83 -4.91
C HIS A 37 9.16 5.15 -5.87
N VAL A 38 8.00 4.51 -5.71
CA VAL A 38 6.84 4.80 -6.56
C VAL A 38 6.51 6.28 -6.46
N GLY A 39 6.28 6.91 -7.60
CA GLY A 39 5.90 8.31 -7.73
C GLY A 39 4.44 8.46 -8.16
N ILE A 40 3.90 9.66 -7.95
CA ILE A 40 2.63 10.07 -8.55
C ILE A 40 2.98 10.79 -9.85
N MET A 41 2.45 10.30 -10.98
CA MET A 41 2.63 10.91 -12.29
C MET A 41 1.61 12.02 -12.55
N SER A 42 0.34 11.77 -12.22
CA SER A 42 -0.74 12.74 -12.36
C SER A 42 -1.90 12.42 -11.42
N ALA A 43 -2.72 13.45 -11.17
CA ALA A 43 -3.97 13.34 -10.44
C ALA A 43 -5.05 14.10 -11.22
N GLU A 44 -6.07 13.39 -11.67
CA GLU A 44 -7.17 13.93 -12.47
C GLU A 44 -8.45 13.95 -11.62
N PRO A 45 -9.19 15.08 -11.55
CA PRO A 45 -10.47 15.11 -10.86
C PRO A 45 -11.48 14.21 -11.56
N ILE A 46 -12.28 13.47 -10.79
CA ILE A 46 -13.38 12.65 -11.30
C ILE A 46 -14.67 13.15 -10.67
N GLY A 47 -15.42 13.94 -11.46
CA GLY A 47 -16.62 14.63 -10.98
C GLY A 47 -16.32 15.45 -9.73
N ASN A 48 -17.26 15.43 -8.77
CA ASN A 48 -17.12 16.14 -7.50
C ASN A 48 -16.72 15.25 -6.32
N TYR A 49 -16.48 13.94 -6.55
CA TYR A 49 -16.38 12.96 -5.46
C TYR A 49 -14.98 12.40 -5.23
N GLY A 50 -14.02 12.66 -6.12
CA GLY A 50 -12.65 12.18 -5.94
C GLY A 50 -11.70 12.49 -7.08
N VAL A 51 -10.55 11.82 -7.05
CA VAL A 51 -9.48 11.93 -8.05
C VAL A 51 -9.01 10.57 -8.51
N ARG A 52 -8.68 10.45 -9.80
CA ARG A 52 -7.89 9.34 -10.34
C ARG A 52 -6.42 9.68 -10.20
N ILE A 53 -5.64 8.82 -9.54
CA ILE A 53 -4.19 9.01 -9.40
C ILE A 53 -3.46 7.98 -10.24
N LEU A 54 -2.56 8.45 -11.11
CA LEU A 54 -1.67 7.60 -11.91
C LEU A 54 -0.31 7.49 -11.22
N PHE A 55 0.16 6.26 -11.06
CA PHE A 55 1.47 5.96 -10.50
C PHE A 55 2.41 5.44 -11.58
N ASP A 56 3.71 5.68 -11.38
CA ASP A 56 4.77 5.25 -12.30
C ASP A 56 5.05 3.74 -12.30
N ASP A 57 4.52 3.02 -11.31
CA ASP A 57 4.73 1.58 -11.12
C ASP A 57 3.73 0.71 -11.92
N LEU A 58 3.16 1.29 -12.97
CA LEU A 58 2.12 0.74 -13.85
C LEU A 58 0.72 0.64 -13.20
N HIS A 59 0.51 1.18 -11.99
CA HIS A 59 -0.84 1.33 -11.44
C HIS A 59 -1.53 2.57 -12.02
N LYS A 60 -2.42 2.36 -12.99
CA LYS A 60 -3.10 3.43 -13.74
C LYS A 60 -4.61 3.55 -13.47
N THR A 61 -5.15 2.80 -12.51
CA THR A 61 -6.60 2.53 -12.44
C THR A 61 -7.31 2.96 -11.15
N GLY A 62 -6.60 3.54 -10.17
CA GLY A 62 -7.21 3.88 -8.88
C GLY A 62 -7.98 5.20 -8.90
N ILE A 63 -9.28 5.14 -8.59
CA ILE A 63 -10.08 6.33 -8.21
C ILE A 63 -10.15 6.38 -6.68
N TYR A 64 -9.86 7.54 -6.11
CA TYR A 64 -9.80 7.78 -4.68
C TYR A 64 -10.80 8.87 -4.32
N THR A 65 -11.77 8.55 -3.45
CA THR A 65 -12.73 9.52 -2.97
C THR A 65 -12.09 10.52 -2.00
N TRP A 66 -12.67 11.70 -1.86
CA TRP A 66 -12.17 12.72 -0.92
C TRP A 66 -12.14 12.21 0.53
N ASP A 67 -13.20 11.54 0.98
CA ASP A 67 -13.27 10.96 2.33
C ASP A 67 -12.16 9.93 2.57
N TYR A 68 -11.85 9.14 1.55
CA TYR A 68 -10.80 8.15 1.64
C TYR A 68 -9.41 8.80 1.69
N LEU A 69 -9.16 9.83 0.88
CA LEU A 69 -7.93 10.61 0.95
C LEU A 69 -7.76 11.29 2.31
N TYR A 70 -8.85 11.83 2.87
CA TYR A 70 -8.86 12.40 4.20
C TYR A 70 -8.53 11.35 5.27
N HIS A 71 -9.18 10.18 5.23
CA HIS A 71 -8.88 9.08 6.13
C HIS A 71 -7.40 8.67 6.08
N LEU A 72 -6.84 8.56 4.87
CA LEU A 72 -5.42 8.24 4.67
C LEU A 72 -4.49 9.31 5.25
N GLY A 73 -4.79 10.59 5.03
CA GLY A 73 -4.01 11.71 5.58
C GLY A 73 -4.04 11.76 7.11
N SER A 74 -5.22 11.55 7.68
CA SER A 74 -5.47 11.56 9.13
C SER A 74 -4.80 10.38 9.85
N HIS A 75 -4.75 9.21 9.22
CA HIS A 75 -4.21 7.99 9.84
C HIS A 75 -2.81 7.59 9.33
N LYS A 76 -2.15 8.43 8.49
CA LYS A 76 -0.92 8.07 7.75
C LYS A 76 0.15 7.38 8.58
N PHE A 77 0.39 7.82 9.82
CA PHE A 77 1.43 7.26 10.69
C PHE A 77 1.06 5.87 11.21
N THR A 78 -0.17 5.69 11.68
CA THR A 78 -0.69 4.41 12.17
C THR A 78 -0.67 3.37 11.06
N LEU A 79 -1.13 3.76 9.87
CA LEU A 79 -1.19 2.90 8.69
C LEU A 79 0.21 2.51 8.22
N MET A 80 1.14 3.48 8.15
CA MET A 80 2.54 3.22 7.79
C MET A 80 3.23 2.29 8.81
N ARG A 81 2.98 2.49 10.11
CA ARG A 81 3.54 1.64 11.17
C ARG A 81 3.03 0.21 11.07
N SER A 82 1.73 0.03 10.83
CA SER A 82 1.12 -1.28 10.60
C SER A 82 1.74 -1.97 9.39
N TYR A 83 1.86 -1.25 8.27
CA TYR A 83 2.48 -1.76 7.06
C TYR A 83 3.94 -2.21 7.25
N ILE A 84 4.77 -1.38 7.91
CA ILE A 84 6.17 -1.75 8.22
C ILE A 84 6.23 -2.99 9.11
N LYS A 85 5.32 -3.12 10.09
CA LYS A 85 5.23 -4.30 10.95
C LYS A 85 4.90 -5.56 10.12
N THR A 86 3.96 -5.44 9.17
CA THR A 86 3.62 -6.52 8.23
C THR A 86 4.83 -6.91 7.38
N LEU A 87 5.54 -5.96 6.78
CA LEU A 87 6.74 -6.27 5.99
C LEU A 87 7.80 -7.00 6.83
N LYS A 88 8.09 -6.51 8.04
CA LYS A 88 9.03 -7.16 8.95
C LYS A 88 8.62 -8.58 9.32
N LYS A 89 7.33 -8.83 9.56
CA LYS A 89 6.79 -10.17 9.87
C LYS A 89 7.10 -11.19 8.77
N TYR A 90 7.14 -10.76 7.51
CA TYR A 90 7.41 -11.61 6.36
C TYR A 90 8.83 -11.48 5.80
N GLY A 91 9.74 -10.78 6.50
CA GLY A 91 11.12 -10.57 6.04
C GLY A 91 11.22 -9.75 4.75
N LEU A 92 10.23 -8.91 4.45
CA LEU A 92 10.17 -8.09 3.24
C LEU A 92 10.74 -6.69 3.49
N SER A 93 11.16 -6.02 2.42
CA SER A 93 11.59 -4.62 2.44
C SER A 93 10.73 -3.73 1.55
N ARG A 94 10.71 -2.43 1.87
CA ARG A 94 10.16 -1.40 0.99
C ARG A 94 11.10 -1.14 -0.19
N ASP A 95 12.40 -1.28 0.02
CA ASP A 95 13.42 -1.05 -1.00
C ASP A 95 13.31 -2.12 -2.11
N PRO A 96 13.44 -1.73 -3.39
CA PRO A 96 13.39 -2.67 -4.49
C PRO A 96 14.51 -3.71 -4.35
N GLN A 97 14.22 -4.98 -4.64
CA GLN A 97 15.27 -5.98 -4.71
C GLN A 97 16.19 -5.63 -5.89
N ARG A 98 17.47 -5.43 -5.61
CA ARG A 98 18.49 -5.25 -6.65
C ARG A 98 18.52 -6.54 -7.48
N ARG A 99 18.01 -6.51 -8.71
CA ARG A 99 18.26 -7.57 -9.68
C ARG A 99 19.73 -7.43 -10.08
N ASN A 100 20.57 -8.36 -9.62
CA ASN A 100 21.89 -8.58 -10.18
C ASN A 100 21.78 -9.20 -11.58
#